data_AF-A0A7X7FNH6-F1
#
_entry.id   AF-A0A7X7FNH6-F1
#
_cell.length_a   1.000
_cell.length_b   1.000
_cell.length_c   1.000
_cell.angle_alpha   90.00
_cell.angle_beta   90.00
_cell.angle_gamma   90.00
#
_symmetry.space_group_name_H-M   'P 1'
#
loop_
_entity.id
_entity.type
_entity.pdbx_description
1 polymer ?
#
loop_
_entity_poly.entity_id
_entity_poly.type
_entity_poly.pdbx_seq_one_letter_code
_entity_poly.pdbx_strand_id
1 'polypeptide(L)'
;MPMKYAELVDFDPIESVVELRAADKTDQAKRLVQTFVISDRMAELLRTVVFPQLQFATPTDNKGLLVVGNYGTGKSHLMAIISAVAEHRELAAELTNPAVADAAKEATGRFQVIRAEAPSTQLPLRDLICQRIE
;
A
#
# COMPACT_ATOMS: atom_id res chain seq x y z
N MET A 1 21.06 12.39 34.07
CA MET A 1 21.29 11.01 33.62
C MET A 1 21.98 11.10 32.26
N PRO A 2 23.05 10.34 32.00
CA PRO A 2 23.71 10.39 30.69
C PRO A 2 22.77 9.82 29.62
N MET A 3 22.64 10.52 28.51
CA MET A 3 21.86 10.12 27.33
C MET A 3 22.37 8.76 26.84
N LYS A 4 21.48 7.78 26.67
CA LYS A 4 21.89 6.44 26.21
C LYS A 4 21.92 6.42 24.69
N TYR A 5 22.85 5.68 24.09
CA TYR A 5 22.91 5.51 22.63
C TYR A 5 21.60 4.98 22.03
N ALA A 6 20.87 4.14 22.77
CA ALA A 6 19.55 3.64 22.38
C ALA A 6 18.46 4.73 22.37
N GLU A 7 18.68 5.88 23.01
CA GLU A 7 17.78 7.04 22.99
C GLU A 7 18.08 8.00 21.83
N LEU A 8 19.22 7.82 21.14
CA LEU A 8 19.63 8.61 19.97
C LEU A 8 19.23 7.95 18.66
N VAL A 9 19.05 6.63 18.66
CA VAL A 9 18.81 5.87 17.44
C VAL A 9 17.82 4.76 17.72
N ASP A 10 16.59 4.96 17.24
CA ASP A 10 15.56 3.93 17.21
C ASP A 10 15.53 3.35 15.80
N PHE A 11 15.92 2.08 15.68
CA PHE A 11 15.88 1.36 14.42
C PHE A 11 14.78 0.31 14.50
N ASP A 12 13.72 0.50 13.72
CA ASP A 12 12.82 -0.60 13.41
C ASP A 12 13.64 -1.62 12.59
N PRO A 13 13.77 -2.89 13.02
CA PRO A 13 14.51 -3.88 12.26
C PRO A 13 13.99 -3.92 10.82
N ILE A 14 14.89 -3.82 9.85
CA ILE A 14 14.52 -4.04 8.45
C ILE A 14 14.08 -5.50 8.36
N GLU A 15 12.78 -5.75 8.39
CA GLU A 15 12.25 -7.07 8.07
C GLU A 15 12.70 -7.41 6.65
N SER A 16 13.30 -8.59 6.50
CA SER A 16 13.80 -9.09 5.24
C SER A 16 12.60 -9.38 4.34
N VAL A 17 12.37 -8.48 3.38
CA VAL A 17 11.35 -8.56 2.32
C VAL A 17 9.92 -8.31 2.83
N VAL A 18 9.34 -7.19 2.39
CA VAL A 18 7.91 -6.90 2.58
C VAL A 18 7.09 -7.83 1.69
N GLU A 19 6.32 -8.72 2.30
CA GLU A 19 5.35 -9.58 1.63
C GLU A 19 4.04 -8.82 1.41
N LEU A 20 3.46 -8.91 0.21
CA LEU A 20 2.21 -8.20 -0.10
C LEU A 20 1.07 -8.65 0.81
N ARG A 21 1.01 -9.95 1.12
CA ARG A 21 -0.02 -10.57 1.98
C ARG A 21 0.14 -10.26 3.46
N ALA A 22 1.25 -9.67 3.89
CA ALA A 22 1.37 -9.16 5.27
C ALA A 22 0.25 -8.16 5.59
N ALA A 23 -0.23 -7.41 4.59
CA ALA A 23 -1.35 -6.49 4.72
C ALA A 23 -2.72 -7.16 4.91
N ASP A 24 -2.85 -8.50 4.85
CA ASP A 24 -4.08 -9.20 5.21
C ASP A 24 -4.34 -9.21 6.73
N LYS A 25 -3.31 -8.94 7.55
CA LYS A 25 -3.43 -8.80 9.01
C LYS A 25 -3.47 -7.32 9.37
N THR A 26 -4.54 -6.86 10.03
CA THR A 26 -4.74 -5.45 10.37
C THR A 26 -3.54 -4.80 11.07
N ASP A 27 -2.93 -5.46 12.06
CA ASP A 27 -1.79 -4.91 12.79
C ASP A 27 -0.54 -4.75 11.90
N GLN A 28 -0.30 -5.72 11.00
CA GLN A 28 0.80 -5.63 10.04
C GLN A 28 0.51 -4.59 8.96
N ALA A 29 -0.72 -4.51 8.46
CA ALA A 29 -1.16 -3.48 7.53
C ALA A 29 -0.91 -2.08 8.11
N LYS A 30 -1.27 -1.87 9.37
CA LYS A 30 -0.99 -0.63 10.10
C LYS A 30 0.51 -0.33 10.17
N ARG A 31 1.33 -1.30 10.59
CA ARG A 31 2.79 -1.12 10.63
C ARG A 31 3.36 -0.77 9.25
N LEU A 32 2.91 -1.44 8.19
CA LEU A 32 3.37 -1.16 6.82
C LEU A 32 3.02 0.27 6.40
N VAL A 33 1.82 0.75 6.75
CA VAL A 33 1.40 2.13 6.45
C VAL A 33 2.25 3.15 7.22
N GLN A 34 2.50 2.93 8.51
CA GLN A 34 3.25 3.87 9.36
C GLN A 34 4.74 3.95 9.02
N THR A 35 5.32 2.85 8.52
CA THR A 35 6.77 2.76 8.23
C THR A 35 7.13 3.14 6.79
N PHE A 36 6.14 3.31 5.91
CA PHE A 36 6.42 3.63 4.51
C PHE A 36 6.75 5.11 4.33
N VAL A 37 7.93 5.39 3.77
CA VAL A 37 8.37 6.76 3.47
C VAL A 37 7.89 7.18 2.08
N ILE A 38 7.13 8.27 2.03
CA ILE A 38 6.56 8.80 0.78
C ILE A 38 7.33 10.03 0.33
N SER A 39 8.03 9.92 -0.80
CA SER A 39 8.68 11.07 -1.45
C SER A 39 7.65 12.01 -2.10
N ASP A 40 8.01 13.27 -2.31
CA ASP A 40 7.11 14.27 -2.91
C ASP A 40 6.59 13.82 -4.29
N ARG A 41 7.46 13.22 -5.10
CA ARG A 41 7.07 12.69 -6.41
C ARG A 41 6.05 11.56 -6.28
N MET A 42 6.21 10.68 -5.29
CA MET A 42 5.28 9.59 -5.05
C MET A 42 3.96 10.10 -4.48
N ALA A 43 4.00 11.09 -3.59
CA ALA A 43 2.81 11.76 -3.07
C ALA A 43 1.96 12.34 -4.21
N GLU A 44 2.60 13.00 -5.17
CA GLU A 44 1.92 13.57 -6.33
C GLU A 44 1.26 12.48 -7.20
N LEU A 45 1.98 11.40 -7.50
CA LEU A 45 1.43 10.29 -8.29
C LEU A 45 0.28 9.56 -7.56
N LEU A 46 0.39 9.39 -6.24
CA LEU A 46 -0.68 8.79 -5.44
C LEU A 46 -1.97 9.63 -5.52
N ARG A 47 -1.84 10.96 -5.39
CA ARG A 47 -2.95 11.90 -5.43
C ARG A 47 -3.58 12.04 -6.82
N THR A 48 -2.77 12.11 -7.86
CA THR A 48 -3.25 12.48 -9.21
C THR A 48 -3.49 11.30 -10.13
N VAL A 49 -2.88 10.14 -9.85
CA VAL A 49 -3.00 8.93 -10.67
C VAL A 49 -3.67 7.82 -9.90
N VAL A 50 -3.19 7.47 -8.70
CA VAL A 50 -3.63 6.24 -8.02
C VAL A 50 -5.02 6.36 -7.40
N PHE A 51 -5.21 7.28 -6.46
CA PHE A 51 -6.49 7.42 -5.76
C PHE A 51 -7.68 7.80 -6.65
N PRO A 52 -7.51 8.56 -7.75
CA PRO A 52 -8.60 8.79 -8.70
C PRO A 52 -9.13 7.51 -9.37
N GLN A 53 -8.32 6.44 -9.47
CA GLN A 53 -8.79 5.13 -9.97
C GLN A 53 -9.42 4.26 -8.87
N LEU A 54 -9.22 4.62 -7.60
CA LEU A 54 -9.67 3.87 -6.43
C LEU A 54 -10.81 4.60 -5.73
N GLN A 55 -11.83 5.04 -6.46
CA GLN A 55 -12.98 5.73 -5.88
C GLN A 55 -14.29 5.34 -6.59
N PHE A 56 -15.41 5.49 -5.87
CA PHE A 56 -16.77 5.27 -6.37
C PHE A 56 -17.70 6.48 -6.20
N ALA A 57 -17.17 7.62 -5.74
CA ALA A 57 -17.95 8.83 -5.50
C ALA A 57 -18.31 9.55 -6.81
N THR A 58 -17.40 9.54 -7.78
CA THR A 58 -17.57 10.20 -9.07
C THR A 58 -17.61 9.13 -10.17
N PRO A 59 -18.63 9.12 -11.04
CA PRO A 59 -18.67 8.21 -12.17
C PRO A 59 -17.50 8.45 -13.12
N THR A 60 -16.58 7.49 -13.22
CA THR A 60 -15.40 7.53 -14.08
C THR A 60 -15.10 6.14 -14.65
N ASP A 61 -14.42 6.10 -15.81
CA ASP A 61 -13.89 4.87 -16.38
C ASP A 61 -12.58 4.50 -15.65
N ASN A 62 -12.71 3.88 -14.47
CA ASN A 62 -11.59 3.50 -13.62
C ASN A 62 -10.73 2.43 -14.30
N LYS A 63 -9.40 2.64 -14.30
CA LYS A 63 -8.43 1.83 -15.02
C LYS A 63 -7.58 0.99 -14.08
N GLY A 64 -7.05 -0.11 -14.61
CA GLY A 64 -5.99 -0.86 -13.96
C GLY A 64 -4.70 -0.04 -13.87
N LEU A 65 -3.97 -0.18 -12.76
CA LEU A 65 -2.68 0.46 -12.53
C LEU A 65 -1.57 -0.59 -12.55
N LEU A 66 -0.52 -0.32 -13.32
CA LEU A 66 0.68 -1.16 -13.38
C LEU A 66 1.85 -0.43 -12.72
N VAL A 67 2.35 -0.97 -11.61
CA VAL A 67 3.52 -0.43 -10.90
C VAL A 67 4.78 -1.17 -11.35
N VAL A 68 5.75 -0.44 -11.91
CA VAL A 68 7.02 -0.98 -12.40
C VAL A 68 8.18 -0.35 -11.64
N GLY A 69 9.22 -1.14 -11.36
CA GLY A 69 10.45 -0.65 -10.76
C GLY A 69 11.41 -1.78 -10.40
N ASN A 70 12.65 -1.42 -10.08
CA ASN A 70 13.73 -2.36 -9.83
C ASN A 70 13.52 -3.18 -8.55
N TYR A 71 14.22 -4.31 -8.41
CA TYR A 71 14.20 -5.09 -7.19
C TYR A 71 14.66 -4.24 -5.99
N GLY A 72 14.00 -4.40 -4.84
CA GLY A 72 14.35 -3.66 -3.62
C GLY A 72 13.90 -2.20 -3.54
N THR A 73 13.19 -1.65 -4.53
CA THR A 73 12.73 -0.23 -4.51
C THR A 73 11.39 -0.02 -3.80
N GLY A 74 10.97 -0.92 -2.91
CA GLY A 74 9.75 -0.76 -2.11
C GLY A 74 8.42 -0.96 -2.85
N LYS A 75 8.39 -1.57 -4.05
CA LYS A 75 7.14 -1.78 -4.82
C LYS A 75 6.07 -2.57 -4.06
N SER A 76 6.45 -3.69 -3.45
CA SER A 76 5.51 -4.52 -2.68
C SER A 76 5.00 -3.77 -1.46
N HIS A 77 5.86 -2.96 -0.82
CA HIS A 77 5.47 -2.09 0.29
C HIS A 77 4.48 -1.00 -0.17
N LEU A 78 4.74 -0.37 -1.31
CA LEU A 78 3.80 0.58 -1.93
C LEU A 78 2.44 -0.08 -2.24
N MET A 79 2.43 -1.26 -2.85
CA MET A 79 1.20 -1.99 -3.13
C MET A 79 0.47 -2.39 -1.85
N ALA A 80 1.21 -2.83 -0.82
CA ALA A 80 0.65 -3.16 0.49
C ALA A 80 -0.04 -1.96 1.12
N ILE A 81 0.58 -0.77 1.14
CA ILE A 81 -0.05 0.42 1.73
C ILE A 81 -1.29 0.87 0.94
N ILE A 82 -1.25 0.85 -0.40
CA ILE A 82 -2.39 1.25 -1.23
C ILE A 82 -3.56 0.30 -0.96
N SER A 83 -3.28 -1.00 -0.94
CA SER A 83 -4.28 -2.04 -0.69
C SER A 83 -4.86 -1.95 0.73
N ALA A 84 -4.02 -1.68 1.73
CA ALA A 84 -4.42 -1.56 3.13
C ALA A 84 -5.36 -0.38 3.35
N VAL A 85 -5.04 0.79 2.80
CA VAL A 85 -5.89 1.98 2.97
C VAL A 85 -7.18 1.88 2.14
N ALA A 86 -7.15 1.21 0.97
CA ALA A 86 -8.36 0.93 0.20
C ALA A 86 -9.36 0.05 0.97
N GLU A 87 -8.84 -0.92 1.74
CA GLU A 87 -9.63 -1.84 2.57
C GLU A 87 -10.06 -1.23 3.92
N HIS A 88 -9.16 -0.52 4.60
CA HIS A 88 -9.34 -0.02 5.97
C HIS A 88 -9.27 1.51 6.02
N ARG A 89 -10.42 2.17 6.25
CA ARG A 89 -10.52 3.63 6.26
C ARG A 89 -9.63 4.28 7.32
N GLU A 90 -9.57 3.67 8.50
CA GLU A 90 -8.81 4.14 9.65
C GLU A 90 -7.30 4.25 9.39
N LEU A 91 -6.77 3.44 8.47
CA LEU A 91 -5.34 3.44 8.13
C LEU A 91 -4.94 4.66 7.29
N ALA A 92 -5.89 5.36 6.67
CA ALA A 92 -5.58 6.58 5.90
C ALA A 92 -4.93 7.67 6.76
N ALA A 93 -5.32 7.78 8.04
CA ALA A 93 -4.77 8.75 8.98
C ALA A 93 -3.35 8.39 9.45
N GLU A 94 -2.93 7.15 9.25
CA GLU A 94 -1.62 6.63 9.67
C GLU A 94 -0.54 6.81 8.59
N LEU A 95 -0.91 7.31 7.40
CA LEU A 95 0.02 7.60 6.31
C LEU A 95 1.00 8.72 6.69
N THR A 96 2.28 8.51 6.40
CA THR A 96 3.38 9.43 6.79
C THR A 96 3.37 10.79 6.07
N ASN A 97 2.64 10.91 4.96
CA ASN A 97 2.51 12.16 4.20
C ASN A 97 1.08 12.74 4.33
N PRO A 98 0.90 13.92 4.95
CA PRO A 98 -0.41 14.51 5.20
C PRO A 98 -1.24 14.78 3.92
N ALA A 99 -0.59 15.17 2.82
CA ALA A 99 -1.30 15.45 1.56
C ALA A 99 -1.81 14.18 0.89
N VAL A 100 -1.14 13.05 1.12
CA VAL A 100 -1.59 11.71 0.69
C VAL A 100 -2.67 11.19 1.62
N ALA A 101 -2.51 11.34 2.94
CA ALA A 101 -3.53 10.98 3.93
C ALA A 101 -4.87 11.66 3.64
N ASP A 102 -4.84 12.95 3.29
CA ASP A 102 -6.04 13.70 2.95
C ASP A 102 -6.69 13.20 1.65
N ALA A 103 -5.90 13.03 0.58
CA ALA A 103 -6.42 12.52 -0.70
C ALA A 103 -6.93 11.08 -0.62
N ALA A 104 -6.34 10.26 0.25
CA ALA A 104 -6.76 8.88 0.44
C ALA A 104 -8.19 8.79 1.00
N LYS A 105 -8.69 9.79 1.75
CA LYS A 105 -10.03 9.73 2.39
C LYS A 105 -11.18 9.41 1.42
N GLU A 106 -11.06 9.85 0.16
CA GLU A 106 -12.06 9.57 -0.87
C GLU A 106 -11.99 8.13 -1.40
N ALA A 107 -10.82 7.51 -1.29
CA ALA A 107 -10.49 6.18 -1.80
C ALA A 107 -10.56 5.06 -0.75
N THR A 108 -10.73 5.37 0.53
CA THR A 108 -10.46 4.42 1.63
C THR A 108 -11.70 3.79 2.27
N GLY A 109 -11.54 2.52 2.66
CA GLY A 109 -12.55 1.71 3.37
C GLY A 109 -13.80 1.39 2.57
N ARG A 110 -13.70 1.34 1.24
CA ARG A 110 -14.82 1.05 0.34
C ARG A 110 -14.60 -0.21 -0.50
N PHE A 111 -13.44 -0.85 -0.37
CA PHE A 111 -13.03 -1.96 -1.21
C PHE A 111 -12.91 -3.23 -0.38
N GLN A 112 -13.44 -4.33 -0.93
CA GLN A 112 -12.96 -5.64 -0.58
C GLN A 112 -11.70 -5.91 -1.41
N VAL A 113 -10.60 -6.21 -0.75
CA VAL A 113 -9.29 -6.30 -1.41
C VAL A 113 -8.85 -7.75 -1.52
N ILE A 114 -8.40 -8.13 -2.70
CA ILE A 114 -7.81 -9.45 -2.97
C ILE A 114 -6.33 -9.25 -3.27
N ARG A 115 -5.48 -9.83 -2.43
CA ARG A 115 -4.02 -9.81 -2.60
C ARG A 115 -3.56 -11.14 -3.18
N ALA A 116 -3.04 -11.11 -4.40
CA ALA A 116 -2.56 -12.30 -5.11
C ALA A 116 -1.13 -12.09 -5.59
N GLU A 117 -0.37 -13.18 -5.58
CA GLU A 117 0.98 -13.25 -6.12
C GLU A 117 0.97 -14.33 -7.21
N ALA A 118 1.57 -14.02 -8.35
CA ALA A 118 1.70 -14.98 -9.43
C ALA A 118 2.63 -16.13 -8.98
N PRO A 119 2.26 -17.40 -9.23
CA PRO A 119 3.15 -18.51 -8.98
C PRO A 119 4.40 -18.43 -9.87
N SER A 120 5.44 -19.20 -9.51
CA SER A 120 6.65 -19.32 -10.34
C SER A 120 6.41 -20.01 -11.69
N THR A 121 5.25 -20.64 -11.87
CA THR A 121 4.78 -21.24 -13.12
C THR A 121 4.01 -20.23 -13.98
N GLN A 122 3.97 -20.44 -15.30
CA GLN A 122 3.15 -19.62 -16.19
C GLN A 122 1.66 -19.85 -15.88
N LEU A 123 1.01 -18.81 -15.35
CA LEU A 123 -0.44 -18.76 -15.13
C LEU A 123 -1.00 -17.54 -15.87
N PRO A 124 -1.98 -17.69 -16.77
CA PRO A 124 -2.63 -16.56 -17.42
C PRO A 124 -3.23 -15.60 -16.38
N LEU A 125 -3.15 -14.29 -16.65
CA LEU A 125 -3.68 -13.26 -15.73
C LEU A 125 -5.17 -13.48 -15.42
N ARG A 126 -5.96 -13.85 -16.45
CA ARG A 126 -7.37 -14.20 -16.28
C ARG A 126 -7.55 -15.27 -15.20
N ASP A 127 -6.77 -16.34 -15.26
CA ASP A 127 -6.91 -17.48 -14.38
C ASP A 127 -6.42 -17.14 -12.96
N LEU A 128 -5.35 -16.35 -12.82
CA LEU A 128 -4.90 -15.81 -11.53
C LEU A 128 -6.00 -15.00 -10.83
N ILE A 129 -6.77 -14.20 -11.60
CA ILE A 129 -7.86 -13.38 -11.07
C ILE A 129 -9.07 -14.25 -10.73
N CYS A 130 -9.58 -15.02 -11.71
CA CYS A 130 -10.80 -15.84 -11.56
C CYS A 130 -10.72 -16.80 -10.37
N GLN A 131 -9.58 -17.47 -10.17
CA GLN A 131 -9.38 -18.40 -9.04
C GLN A 131 -9.53 -17.76 -7.65
N ARG A 132 -9.57 -16.43 -7.55
CA ARG A 132 -9.68 -15.70 -6.27
C ARG A 132 -10.99 -14.96 -6.08
N ILE A 133 -11.81 -14.84 -7.13
CA ILE A 133 -13.11 -14.16 -7.09
C ILE A 133 -14.30 -15.11 -7.29
N GLU A 134 -14.05 -16.30 -7.83
CA GLU A 134 -15.01 -17.41 -7.95
C GLU A 134 -14.94 -18.34 -6.73
#